data_AF-E3MP87-F1
#
_entry.id   AF-E3MP87-F1
#
_cell.length_a   1.000
_cell.length_b   1.000
_cell.length_c   1.000
_cell.angle_alpha   90.00
_cell.angle_beta   90.00
_cell.angle_gamma   90.00
#
_symmetry.space_group_name_H-M   'P 1'
#
loop_
_entity.id
_entity.type
_entity.pdbx_description
1 polymer ?
#
loop_
_entity_poly.entity_id
_entity_poly.type
_entity_poly.pdbx_seq_one_letter_code
_entity_poly.pdbx_strand_id
1 'polypeptide(L)'
;MGRISPPRPMVSIFSFLREVFPAWSRRGNMRLLNNILYELGPIRVSLTHRPYEVTSIIQFLPLPPSQLYFYCRSRQEWRSVADHFAIRWRIGVPPEANCCVYMFGRPQELFPLEVLQVEAPDVSQQMVLPHHIW
;
A
#
# COMPACT_ATOMS: atom_id res chain seq x y z
N MET A 1 3.72 13.18 33.03
CA MET A 1 2.64 12.74 32.12
C MET A 1 3.03 13.20 30.72
N GLY A 2 3.50 12.28 29.86
CA GLY A 2 3.93 12.63 28.51
C GLY A 2 2.73 13.08 27.67
N ARG A 3 2.84 14.20 26.98
CA ARG A 3 1.86 14.58 25.95
C ARG A 3 1.86 13.47 24.90
N ILE A 4 0.81 12.67 24.87
CA ILE A 4 0.56 11.74 23.78
C ILE A 4 0.18 12.64 22.60
N SER A 5 1.07 12.77 21.63
CA SER A 5 0.76 13.45 20.38
C SER A 5 -0.52 12.86 19.80
N PRO A 6 -1.45 13.69 19.27
CA PRO A 6 -2.65 13.15 18.65
C PRO A 6 -2.27 12.15 17.56
N PRO A 7 -3.04 11.06 17.38
CA PRO A 7 -2.77 10.10 16.33
C PRO A 7 -2.72 10.83 14.98
N ARG A 8 -1.68 10.55 14.19
CA ARG A 8 -1.52 11.20 12.88
C ARG A 8 -2.69 10.82 11.97
N PRO A 9 -3.08 11.69 11.03
CA PRO A 9 -4.18 11.40 10.13
C PRO A 9 -3.85 10.19 9.25
N MET A 10 -4.89 9.45 8.86
CA MET A 10 -4.79 8.41 7.85
C MET A 10 -4.85 9.05 6.46
N VAL A 11 -3.84 8.77 5.63
CA VAL A 11 -3.71 9.30 4.26
C VAL A 11 -3.71 8.14 3.26
N SER A 12 -3.99 8.42 1.99
CA SER A 12 -3.84 7.40 0.95
C SER A 12 -2.39 6.90 0.88
N ILE A 13 -2.19 5.62 0.57
CA ILE A 13 -0.83 5.07 0.34
C ILE A 13 -0.09 5.86 -0.76
N PHE A 14 -0.80 6.36 -1.77
CA PHE A 14 -0.21 7.21 -2.81
C PHE A 14 0.37 8.51 -2.27
N SER A 15 -0.34 9.18 -1.34
CA SER A 15 0.16 10.40 -0.68
C SER A 15 1.39 10.10 0.16
N PHE A 16 1.33 9.05 0.98
CA PHE A 16 2.46 8.60 1.80
C PHE A 16 3.71 8.31 0.95
N LEU A 17 3.56 7.55 -0.14
CA LEU A 17 4.67 7.20 -1.02
C LEU A 17 5.28 8.42 -1.73
N ARG A 18 4.50 9.47 -2.01
CA ARG A 18 5.03 10.71 -2.59
C ARG A 18 5.97 11.45 -1.64
N GLU A 19 5.82 11.27 -0.34
CA GLU A 19 6.65 11.91 0.68
C GLU A 19 7.83 11.00 1.09
N VAL A 20 7.58 9.70 1.23
CA VAL A 20 8.57 8.73 1.69
C VAL A 20 9.49 8.24 0.59
N PHE A 21 8.98 8.05 -0.64
CA PHE A 21 9.81 7.64 -1.77
C PHE A 21 9.25 8.17 -3.10
N PRO A 22 9.40 9.47 -3.40
CA PRO A 22 8.77 10.12 -4.56
C PRO A 22 8.99 9.43 -5.91
N ALA A 23 10.11 8.73 -6.08
CA ALA A 23 10.48 8.01 -7.29
C ALA A 23 9.75 6.67 -7.49
N TRP A 24 8.89 6.24 -6.57
CA TRP A 24 8.23 4.93 -6.59
C TRP A 24 7.45 4.65 -7.88
N SER A 25 6.83 5.68 -8.49
CA SER A 25 5.96 5.53 -9.67
C SER A 25 6.70 5.56 -11.02
N ARG A 26 7.95 6.06 -11.08
CA ARG A 26 8.68 6.31 -12.33
C ARG A 26 9.82 5.29 -12.54
N ARG A 27 9.48 4.02 -12.76
CA ARG A 27 10.43 2.87 -12.78
C ARG A 27 11.04 2.55 -11.41
N GLY A 28 10.29 2.82 -10.34
CA GLY A 28 10.74 2.56 -8.98
C GLY A 28 11.16 1.11 -8.78
N ASN A 29 12.34 0.92 -8.19
CA ASN A 29 12.82 -0.40 -7.80
C ASN A 29 11.97 -0.88 -6.60
N MET A 30 11.00 -1.76 -6.84
CA MET A 30 10.11 -2.27 -5.79
C MET A 30 10.86 -2.97 -4.66
N ARG A 31 12.03 -3.56 -4.94
CA ARG A 31 12.91 -4.11 -3.90
C ARG A 31 13.46 -3.00 -2.99
N LEU A 32 13.87 -1.87 -3.56
CA LEU A 32 14.31 -0.71 -2.77
C LEU A 32 13.16 -0.15 -1.94
N LEU A 33 11.96 0.00 -2.52
CA LEU A 33 10.78 0.44 -1.78
C LEU A 33 10.47 -0.49 -0.60
N ASN A 34 10.46 -1.81 -0.82
CA ASN A 34 10.24 -2.78 0.26
C ASN A 34 11.31 -2.69 1.35
N ASN A 35 12.57 -2.47 0.99
CA ASN A 35 13.64 -2.27 1.98
C ASN A 35 13.43 -0.97 2.77
N ILE A 36 13.08 0.14 2.12
CA ILE A 36 12.77 1.40 2.80
C ILE A 36 11.63 1.18 3.80
N LEU A 37 10.53 0.56 3.37
CA LEU A 37 9.38 0.28 4.24
C LEU A 37 9.72 -0.68 5.38
N TYR A 38 10.64 -1.62 5.16
CA TYR A 38 11.12 -2.53 6.20
C TYR A 38 11.94 -1.78 7.26
N GLU A 39 12.85 -0.90 6.86
CA GLU A 39 13.66 -0.07 7.77
C GLU A 39 12.80 0.97 8.52
N LEU A 40 11.77 1.51 7.87
CA LEU A 40 10.78 2.37 8.53
C LEU A 40 9.98 1.65 9.62
N GLY A 41 9.87 0.33 9.50
CA GLY A 41 9.15 -0.52 10.44
C GLY A 41 7.62 -0.44 10.30
N PRO A 42 6.90 -1.00 11.26
CA PRO A 42 5.44 -1.09 11.20
C PRO A 42 4.77 0.28 11.24
N ILE A 43 3.80 0.48 10.35
CA ILE A 43 2.93 1.67 10.30
C ILE A 43 1.48 1.26 10.51
N ARG A 44 0.63 2.17 11.00
CA ARG A 44 -0.81 1.91 11.05
C ARG A 44 -1.37 1.94 9.64
N VAL A 45 -2.15 0.93 9.31
CA VAL A 45 -2.77 0.70 8.01
C VAL A 45 -4.24 0.43 8.21
N SER A 46 -5.09 1.07 7.42
CA SER A 46 -6.52 0.80 7.35
C SER A 46 -6.97 0.52 5.92
N LEU A 47 -8.12 -0.12 5.79
CA LEU A 47 -8.73 -0.43 4.50
C LEU A 47 -9.96 0.45 4.29
N THR A 48 -10.09 1.05 3.11
CA THR A 48 -11.24 1.92 2.78
C THR A 48 -12.52 1.15 2.47
N HIS A 49 -12.39 -0.11 2.05
CA HIS A 49 -13.50 -0.93 1.54
C HIS A 49 -14.19 -1.78 2.60
N ARG A 50 -13.62 -1.89 3.81
CA ARG A 50 -14.19 -2.64 4.94
C ARG A 50 -13.56 -2.20 6.26
N PRO A 51 -14.25 -2.35 7.40
CA PRO A 51 -13.64 -2.15 8.72
C PRO A 51 -12.42 -3.06 8.90
N TYR A 52 -11.24 -2.45 8.99
CA TYR A 52 -9.97 -3.11 9.23
C TYR A 52 -8.93 -2.06 9.60
N GLU A 53 -8.19 -2.30 10.68
CA GLU A 53 -7.02 -1.51 11.06
C GLU A 53 -5.97 -2.45 11.65
N VAL A 54 -4.71 -2.26 11.28
CA VAL A 54 -3.58 -3.04 11.77
C VAL A 54 -2.32 -2.18 11.79
N THR A 55 -1.39 -2.48 12.70
CA THR A 55 -0.03 -1.95 12.62
C THR A 55 0.87 -3.01 11.99
N SER A 56 1.42 -2.74 10.80
CA SER A 56 2.24 -3.71 10.06
C SER A 56 3.20 -3.04 9.08
N ILE A 57 4.16 -3.81 8.59
CA ILE A 57 5.03 -3.42 7.47
C ILE A 57 4.29 -3.76 6.18
N ILE A 58 4.19 -2.80 5.26
CA ILE A 58 3.59 -3.02 3.94
C ILE A 58 4.67 -3.56 3.00
N GLN A 59 4.32 -4.60 2.23
CA GLN A 59 5.18 -5.17 1.21
C GLN A 59 4.52 -5.05 -0.16
N PHE A 60 5.27 -4.54 -1.13
CA PHE A 60 4.86 -4.38 -2.52
C PHE A 60 5.24 -5.61 -3.34
N LEU A 61 4.27 -6.11 -4.09
CA LEU A 61 4.42 -7.17 -5.07
C LEU A 61 4.34 -6.55 -6.47
N PRO A 62 5.41 -6.59 -7.28
CA PRO A 62 5.47 -5.97 -8.62
C PRO A 62 4.68 -6.76 -9.68
N LEU A 63 3.42 -7.08 -9.38
CA LEU A 63 2.51 -7.76 -10.28
C LEU A 63 1.20 -6.97 -10.37
N PRO A 64 0.69 -6.72 -11.58
CA PRO A 64 -0.59 -6.04 -11.77
C PRO A 64 -1.74 -6.77 -11.03
N PRO A 65 -2.66 -6.05 -10.37
CA PRO A 65 -3.83 -6.66 -9.73
C PRO A 65 -4.72 -7.45 -10.70
N SER A 66 -4.71 -7.10 -11.99
CA SER A 66 -5.41 -7.82 -13.06
C SER A 66 -4.76 -9.15 -13.44
N GLN A 67 -3.49 -9.36 -13.08
CA GLN A 67 -2.72 -10.57 -13.37
C GLN A 67 -2.51 -11.46 -12.13
N LEU A 68 -2.91 -10.99 -10.95
CA LEU A 68 -2.84 -11.76 -9.71
C LEU A 68 -4.14 -12.50 -9.46
N TYR A 69 -4.12 -13.83 -9.56
CA TYR A 69 -5.31 -14.67 -9.42
C TYR A 69 -5.34 -15.43 -8.10
N PHE A 70 -6.54 -15.62 -7.57
CA PHE A 70 -6.80 -16.52 -6.46
C PHE A 70 -8.11 -17.29 -6.68
N TYR A 71 -8.23 -18.43 -6.03
CA TYR A 71 -9.44 -19.25 -6.12
C TYR A 71 -10.50 -18.75 -5.12
N CYS A 72 -11.58 -18.17 -5.63
CA CYS A 72 -12.69 -17.68 -4.82
C CYS A 72 -13.62 -18.83 -4.45
N ARG A 73 -13.42 -19.45 -3.28
CA ARG A 73 -14.20 -20.62 -2.83
C ARG A 73 -15.72 -20.39 -2.78
N SER A 74 -16.18 -19.19 -2.42
CA SER A 74 -17.62 -18.89 -2.36
C SER A 74 -18.29 -18.84 -3.74
N ARG A 75 -17.51 -18.67 -4.81
CA ARG A 75 -17.98 -18.60 -6.21
C ARG A 75 -17.46 -19.75 -7.07
N GLN A 76 -16.57 -20.60 -6.54
CA GLN A 76 -15.96 -21.74 -7.22
C GLN A 76 -15.27 -21.35 -8.55
N GLU A 77 -14.55 -20.23 -8.55
CA GLU A 77 -13.87 -19.73 -9.75
C GLU A 77 -12.52 -19.09 -9.42
N TRP A 78 -11.62 -19.10 -10.40
CA TRP A 78 -10.42 -18.27 -10.36
C TRP A 78 -10.77 -16.83 -10.72
N ARG A 79 -10.27 -15.88 -9.93
CA ARG A 79 -10.55 -14.47 -10.13
C ARG A 79 -9.30 -13.64 -9.90
N SER A 80 -9.11 -12.61 -10.72
CA SER A 80 -8.06 -11.62 -10.49
C SER A 80 -8.37 -10.78 -9.24
N VAL A 81 -7.35 -10.19 -8.62
CA VAL A 81 -7.55 -9.22 -7.53
C VAL A 81 -8.39 -8.05 -8.03
N ALA A 82 -8.11 -7.52 -9.23
CA ALA A 82 -8.87 -6.42 -9.82
C ALA A 82 -10.38 -6.76 -9.95
N ASP A 83 -10.71 -7.90 -10.56
CA ASP A 83 -12.11 -8.32 -10.73
C ASP A 83 -12.79 -8.60 -9.39
N HIS A 84 -12.06 -9.16 -8.42
CA HIS A 84 -12.62 -9.40 -7.10
C HIS A 84 -13.07 -8.10 -6.45
N PHE A 85 -12.23 -7.06 -6.54
CA PHE A 85 -12.54 -5.76 -5.96
C PHE A 85 -13.67 -5.02 -6.69
N ALA A 86 -13.68 -5.09 -8.02
CA ALA A 86 -14.76 -4.53 -8.83
C ALA A 86 -16.12 -5.21 -8.55
N ILE A 87 -16.13 -6.54 -8.43
CA ILE A 87 -17.37 -7.30 -8.23
C ILE A 87 -17.88 -7.18 -6.80
N ARG A 88 -17.01 -7.27 -5.80
CA ARG A 88 -17.42 -7.36 -4.40
C ARG A 88 -17.65 -6.00 -3.75
N TRP A 89 -16.83 -5.00 -4.07
CA TRP A 89 -16.86 -3.69 -3.40
C TRP A 89 -17.09 -2.52 -4.36
N ARG A 90 -17.29 -2.76 -5.67
CA ARG A 90 -17.48 -1.71 -6.69
C ARG A 90 -16.28 -0.75 -6.79
N ILE A 91 -15.09 -1.27 -6.53
CA ILE A 91 -13.85 -0.51 -6.58
C ILE A 91 -13.16 -0.79 -7.91
N GLY A 92 -13.03 0.25 -8.73
CA GLY A 92 -12.26 0.19 -9.96
C GLY A 92 -10.78 0.28 -9.66
N VAL A 93 -10.04 -0.78 -9.99
CA VAL A 93 -8.57 -0.75 -10.02
C VAL A 93 -8.16 -0.24 -11.40
N PRO A 94 -7.34 0.82 -11.50
CA PRO A 94 -6.91 1.36 -12.79
C PRO A 94 -6.17 0.31 -13.63
N PRO A 95 -6.37 0.27 -14.96
CA PRO A 95 -5.65 -0.65 -15.85
C PRO A 95 -4.12 -0.52 -15.77
N GLU A 96 -3.62 0.69 -15.47
CA GLU A 96 -2.20 1.00 -15.29
C GLU A 96 -1.62 0.55 -13.94
N ALA A 97 -2.44 0.04 -13.02
CA ALA A 97 -1.98 -0.49 -11.74
C ALA A 97 -1.03 -1.68 -11.96
N ASN A 98 0.19 -1.55 -11.45
CA ASN A 98 1.29 -2.49 -11.73
C ASN A 98 1.77 -3.27 -10.50
N CYS A 99 1.14 -3.05 -9.35
CA CYS A 99 1.50 -3.71 -8.11
C CYS A 99 0.30 -3.95 -7.20
N CYS A 100 0.43 -4.96 -6.36
CA CYS A 100 -0.40 -5.18 -5.18
C CYS A 100 0.46 -5.01 -3.93
N VAL A 101 -0.19 -4.94 -2.78
CA VAL A 101 0.46 -4.96 -1.48
C VAL A 101 -0.09 -6.06 -0.58
N TYR A 102 0.71 -6.52 0.37
CA TYR A 102 0.28 -7.37 1.47
C TYR A 102 0.91 -6.91 2.79
N MET A 103 0.29 -7.29 3.90
CA MET A 103 0.83 -7.02 5.24
C MET A 103 1.90 -8.06 5.56
N PHE A 104 3.03 -7.63 6.11
CA PHE A 104 4.11 -8.55 6.49
C PHE A 104 3.60 -9.66 7.43
N GLY A 105 3.98 -10.91 7.14
CA GLY A 105 3.45 -12.10 7.82
C GLY A 105 2.08 -12.60 7.31
N ARG A 106 1.43 -11.90 6.38
CA ARG A 106 0.14 -12.28 5.75
C ARG A 106 0.19 -12.22 4.22
N PRO A 107 1.09 -12.97 3.55
CA PRO A 107 1.27 -12.88 2.09
C PRO A 107 0.07 -13.36 1.28
N GLN A 108 -0.89 -14.05 1.91
CA GLN A 108 -2.11 -14.55 1.25
C GLN A 108 -3.19 -13.47 1.11
N GLU A 109 -3.07 -12.35 1.84
CA GLU A 109 -4.02 -11.23 1.79
C GLU A 109 -3.44 -10.12 0.90
N LEU A 110 -3.77 -10.16 -0.39
CA LEU A 110 -3.34 -9.18 -1.39
C LEU A 110 -4.38 -8.07 -1.56
N PHE A 111 -3.89 -6.84 -1.65
CA PHE A 111 -4.72 -5.65 -1.81
C PHE A 111 -4.21 -4.78 -2.97
N PRO A 112 -5.11 -4.22 -3.79
CA PRO A 112 -4.77 -3.12 -4.67
C PRO A 112 -4.46 -1.86 -3.84
N LEU A 113 -3.61 -0.97 -4.32
CA LEU A 113 -3.20 0.23 -3.54
C LEU A 113 -4.37 1.16 -3.26
N GLU A 114 -5.36 1.17 -4.15
CA GLU A 114 -6.57 2.00 -4.14
C GLU A 114 -7.39 1.86 -2.86
N VAL A 115 -7.21 0.75 -2.14
CA VAL A 115 -7.95 0.48 -0.91
C VAL A 115 -7.17 0.68 0.37
N LEU A 116 -5.91 1.13 0.28
CA LEU A 116 -5.05 1.36 1.44
C LEU A 116 -5.01 2.81 1.87
N GLN A 117 -5.22 2.98 3.18
CA GLN A 117 -4.82 4.16 3.90
C GLN A 117 -3.74 3.80 4.91
N VAL A 118 -2.82 4.72 5.14
CA VAL A 118 -1.73 4.57 6.10
C VAL A 118 -1.61 5.81 6.94
N GLU A 119 -1.03 5.68 8.12
CA GLU A 119 -0.69 6.83 8.94
C GLU A 119 0.26 7.77 8.19
N ALA A 120 -0.03 9.08 8.22
CA ALA A 120 0.80 10.09 7.57
C ALA A 120 2.27 10.00 8.05
N PRO A 121 3.26 10.19 7.15
CA PRO A 121 4.65 10.10 7.53
C PRO A 121 5.03 11.24 8.49
N ASP A 122 5.99 11.01 9.37
CA ASP A 122 6.63 12.07 10.14
C ASP A 122 7.77 12.72 9.34
N VAL A 123 8.29 13.84 9.85
CA VAL A 123 9.38 14.58 9.20
C VAL A 123 10.65 13.74 9.04
N SER A 124 10.92 12.79 9.95
CA SER A 124 12.08 11.89 9.85
C SER A 124 11.91 10.77 8.82
N GLN A 125 10.69 10.47 8.43
CA GLN A 125 10.34 9.45 7.43
C GLN A 125 10.33 10.02 6.00
N GLN A 126 10.32 11.34 5.84
CA GLN A 126 10.30 12.00 4.54
C GLN A 126 11.68 11.93 3.87
N MET A 127 11.71 11.53 2.59
CA MET A 127 12.95 11.59 1.81
C MET A 127 13.24 13.03 1.39
N VAL A 128 14.37 13.56 1.83
CA VAL A 128 14.91 14.82 1.33
C VAL A 128 15.46 14.58 -0.07
N LEU A 129 14.76 15.07 -1.09
CA LEU A 129 15.33 15.13 -2.43
C LEU A 129 16.43 16.20 -2.43
N PRO A 130 17.64 15.90 -2.94
CA PRO A 130 18.63 16.95 -3.13
C PRO A 130 18.01 18.03 -4.01
N HIS A 131 17.95 19.27 -3.51
CA HIS A 131 17.62 20.41 -4.33
C HIS A 131 18.59 20.41 -5.50
N HIS A 132 18.07 20.37 -6.72
CA HIS A 132 18.90 20.54 -7.91
C HIS A 132 19.63 21.88 -7.78
N ILE A 133 20.92 21.83 -7.45
CA ILE A 133 21.83 22.96 -7.63
C ILE A 133 22.12 22.97 -9.13
N TRP A 134 21.39 23.80 -9.87
CA TRP A 134 21.76 24.24 -11.21
C TRP A 134 22.36 25.64 -11.09
#